data_AF-A0A914YTC1-F1
#
_entry.id   AF-A0A914YTC1-F1
#
_cell.length_a   1.000
_cell.length_b   1.000
_cell.length_c   1.000
_cell.angle_alpha   90.00
_cell.angle_beta   90.00
_cell.angle_gamma   90.00
#
_symmetry.space_group_name_H-M   'P 1'
#
loop_
_entity.id
_entity.type
_entity.pdbx_description
1 polymer ?
#
loop_
_entity_poly.entity_id
_entity_poly.type
_entity_poly.pdbx_seq_one_letter_code
_entity_poly.pdbx_strand_id
1 'polypeptide(L)'
;MNAQEILYKFQMEKFEIFKSQDPENGKFDVVFEIDGKKLYANKYMLCTTSTTLESMLSDRWTKSNEPIPLHGHTFEDFKEFLTFLYSGKCSLTDNSIFAMNI
;
A
#
# COMPACT_ATOMS: atom_id res chain seq x y z
N MET A 1 24.33 -8.27 -13.82
CA MET A 1 22.95 -8.08 -13.36
C MET A 1 22.22 -7.31 -14.44
N ASN A 2 21.11 -7.85 -14.95
CA ASN A 2 20.33 -7.19 -16.01
C ASN A 2 19.24 -6.25 -15.42
N ALA A 3 18.61 -5.43 -16.26
CA ALA A 3 17.60 -4.46 -15.83
C ALA A 3 16.40 -5.13 -15.11
N GLN A 4 16.00 -6.33 -15.56
CA GLN A 4 14.90 -7.08 -14.96
C GLN A 4 15.22 -7.51 -13.52
N GLU A 5 16.44 -8.00 -13.28
CA GLU A 5 16.92 -8.41 -11.96
C GLU A 5 17.03 -7.22 -11.00
N ILE A 6 17.44 -6.06 -11.52
CA ILE A 6 17.51 -4.81 -10.75
C ILE A 6 16.10 -4.39 -10.30
N LEU A 7 15.14 -4.35 -11.23
CA LEU A 7 13.75 -3.99 -10.94
C LEU A 7 13.11 -4.94 -9.92
N TYR A 8 13.33 -6.25 -10.07
CA TYR A 8 12.80 -7.24 -9.13
C TYR A 8 13.35 -7.04 -7.72
N LYS A 9 14.66 -6.78 -7.57
CA LYS A 9 15.27 -6.50 -6.27
C LYS A 9 14.69 -5.25 -5.61
N PHE A 10 14.52 -4.17 -6.37
CA PHE A 10 13.91 -2.95 -5.86
C PHE A 10 12.47 -3.17 -5.40
N GLN A 11 11.69 -3.94 -6.16
CA GLN A 11 10.32 -4.27 -5.79
C GLN A 11 10.26 -5.09 -4.49
N MET A 12 11.13 -6.09 -4.35
CA MET A 12 11.22 -6.91 -3.13
C MET A 12 11.64 -6.09 -1.91
N GLU A 13 12.61 -5.19 -2.05
CA GLU A 13 13.01 -4.28 -0.96
C GLU A 13 11.84 -3.41 -0.48
N LYS A 14 11.10 -2.82 -1.42
CA LYS A 14 9.90 -2.02 -1.13
C LYS A 14 8.83 -2.84 -0.44
N PHE A 15 8.65 -4.10 -0.84
CA PHE A 15 7.70 -5.00 -0.20
C PHE A 15 8.10 -5.34 1.24
N GLU A 16 9.38 -5.61 1.52
CA GLU A 16 9.85 -5.84 2.88
C GLU A 16 9.71 -4.60 3.78
N ILE A 17 9.96 -3.40 3.23
CA ILE A 17 9.67 -2.15 3.92
C ILE A 17 8.19 -2.05 4.26
N PHE A 18 7.29 -2.35 3.33
CA PHE A 18 5.86 -2.37 3.61
C PHE A 18 5.47 -3.39 4.68
N LYS A 19 6.03 -4.61 4.65
CA LYS A 19 5.71 -5.63 5.66
C LYS A 19 6.07 -5.23 7.08
N SER A 20 7.14 -4.46 7.28
CA SER A 20 7.58 -4.10 8.64
C SER A 20 6.53 -3.30 9.39
N GLN A 21 5.74 -2.49 8.67
CA GLN A 21 4.75 -1.57 9.25
C GLN A 21 5.33 -0.73 10.40
N ASP A 22 6.65 -0.52 10.40
CA ASP A 22 7.38 0.23 11.41
C ASP A 22 7.24 1.75 11.14
N PRO A 23 6.52 2.50 11.99
CA PRO A 23 6.35 3.93 11.82
C PRO A 23 7.66 4.72 11.89
N GLU A 24 8.71 4.18 12.53
CA GLU A 24 9.99 4.86 12.75
C GLU A 24 10.98 4.67 11.59
N ASN A 25 10.67 3.79 10.63
CA ASN A 25 11.57 3.51 9.49
C ASN A 25 11.80 4.71 8.55
N GLY A 26 10.99 5.77 8.69
CA GLY A 26 11.08 7.01 7.90
C GLY A 26 10.70 6.86 6.43
N LYS A 27 10.29 5.67 5.97
CA LYS A 27 9.93 5.36 4.58
C LYS A 27 8.44 5.52 4.29
N PHE A 28 7.62 5.63 5.32
CA PHE A 28 6.19 5.90 5.21
C PHE A 28 5.88 7.38 5.28
N ASP A 29 5.05 7.85 4.35
CA ASP A 29 4.63 9.24 4.19
C ASP A 29 3.10 9.40 4.16
N VAL A 30 2.36 8.28 4.19
CA VAL A 30 0.91 8.20 4.37
C VAL A 30 0.56 7.11 5.37
N VAL A 31 -0.50 7.36 6.14
CA VAL A 31 -1.10 6.39 7.06
C VAL A 31 -2.58 6.29 6.72
N PHE A 32 -3.10 5.08 6.57
CA PHE A 32 -4.53 4.81 6.46
C PHE A 32 -5.06 4.33 7.80
N GLU A 33 -6.27 4.73 8.15
CA GLU A 33 -7.00 4.23 9.31
C GLU A 33 -8.25 3.48 8.85
N ILE A 34 -8.32 2.18 9.17
CA ILE A 34 -9.43 1.28 8.82
C ILE A 34 -9.79 0.52 10.09
N ASP A 35 -11.05 0.57 10.51
CA ASP A 35 -11.54 -0.09 11.73
C ASP A 35 -10.70 0.25 12.99
N GLY A 36 -10.19 1.49 13.08
CA GLY A 36 -9.33 1.96 14.17
C GLY A 36 -7.90 1.40 14.15
N LYS A 37 -7.54 0.60 13.13
CA LYS A 37 -6.18 0.09 12.90
C LYS A 37 -5.46 0.99 11.89
N LYS A 38 -4.15 1.16 12.08
CA LYS A 38 -3.29 1.96 11.19
C LYS A 38 -2.53 1.08 10.21
N LEU A 39 -2.45 1.53 8.95
CA LEU A 39 -1.67 0.92 7.90
C LEU A 39 -0.75 1.96 7.27
N TYR A 40 0.56 1.73 7.39
CA TYR A 40 1.59 2.64 6.93
C TYR A 40 2.02 2.30 5.50
N ALA A 41 2.10 3.31 4.64
CA ALA A 41 2.43 3.13 3.23
C ALA A 41 3.24 4.31 2.67
N ASN A 42 3.65 4.17 1.41
CA ASN A 42 4.48 5.11 0.68
C ASN A 42 3.71 5.62 -0.56
N LYS A 43 3.44 6.93 -0.61
CA LYS A 43 2.67 7.59 -1.67
C LYS A 43 3.25 7.33 -3.05
N TYR A 44 4.58 7.41 -3.20
CA TYR A 44 5.21 7.15 -4.50
C TYR A 44 4.83 5.77 -5.04
N MET A 45 4.84 4.73 -4.21
CA MET A 45 4.40 3.40 -4.63
C MET A 45 2.93 3.35 -5.02
N LEU A 46 2.06 3.98 -4.23
CA LEU A 46 0.62 3.99 -4.49
C LEU A 46 0.27 4.75 -5.77
N CYS A 47 0.83 5.95 -5.96
CA CYS A 47 0.58 6.79 -7.14
C CYS A 47 1.10 6.14 -8.42
N THR A 48 2.24 5.44 -8.37
CA THR A 48 2.77 4.74 -9.56
C THR A 48 1.96 3.52 -9.99
N THR A 49 1.12 2.99 -9.10
CA THR A 49 0.38 1.72 -9.31
C THR A 49 -1.12 1.93 -9.51
N SER A 50 -1.67 3.08 -9.12
CA SER A 50 -3.10 3.39 -9.24
C SER A 50 -3.33 4.88 -9.45
N THR A 51 -3.99 5.23 -10.56
CA THR A 51 -4.42 6.61 -10.85
C THR A 51 -5.47 7.12 -9.87
N THR A 52 -6.28 6.24 -9.31
CA THR A 52 -7.23 6.57 -8.23
C THR A 52 -6.49 6.99 -6.97
N LEU A 53 -5.48 6.22 -6.55
CA LEU A 53 -4.67 6.59 -5.38
C LEU A 53 -3.83 7.83 -5.65
N GLU A 54 -3.32 8.00 -6.87
CA GLU A 54 -2.65 9.23 -7.28
C GLU A 54 -3.56 10.44 -7.10
N SER A 55 -4.79 10.40 -7.62
CA SER A 55 -5.77 11.49 -7.49
C SER A 55 -6.17 11.74 -6.03
N MET A 56 -6.25 10.70 -5.21
CA MET A 56 -6.57 10.83 -3.78
C MET A 56 -5.42 11.46 -2.98
N LEU A 57 -4.17 11.23 -3.40
CA LEU A 57 -2.97 11.62 -2.67
C LEU A 57 -2.28 12.86 -3.27
N SER A 58 -2.71 13.32 -4.45
CA SER A 58 -2.08 14.41 -5.21
C SER A 58 -2.08 15.76 -4.48
N ASP A 59 -3.02 15.96 -3.56
CA ASP A 59 -3.11 17.20 -2.78
C ASP A 59 -2.40 17.07 -1.42
N ARG A 60 -1.84 15.88 -1.14
CA ARG A 60 -1.28 15.48 0.14
C ARG A 60 0.17 15.03 -0.01
N TRP A 61 1.02 15.72 -0.77
CA TRP A 61 2.42 15.28 -0.95
C TRP A 61 3.33 15.52 0.26
N THR A 62 2.96 16.41 1.17
CA THR A 62 3.68 16.60 2.43
C THR A 62 3.49 15.38 3.33
N LYS A 63 4.54 14.98 4.05
CA LYS A 63 4.42 13.93 5.06
C LYS A 63 3.42 14.39 6.11
N SER A 64 2.32 13.66 6.25
CA SER A 64 1.33 13.89 7.29
C SER A 64 1.28 12.66 8.18
N ASN A 65 1.29 12.89 9.48
CA ASN A 65 1.04 11.84 10.47
C ASN A 65 -0.47 11.70 10.74
N GLU A 66 -1.31 12.58 10.17
CA GLU A 66 -2.76 12.44 10.25
C GLU A 66 -3.21 11.26 9.38
N PRO A 67 -3.85 10.24 9.98
CA PRO A 67 -4.35 9.11 9.22
C PRO A 67 -5.47 9.53 8.26
N ILE A 68 -5.50 8.89 7.09
CA ILE A 68 -6.60 8.99 6.14
C ILE A 68 -7.63 7.94 6.53
N PRO A 69 -8.83 8.31 7.00
CA PRO A 69 -9.86 7.34 7.32
C PRO A 69 -10.40 6.71 6.03
N LEU A 70 -10.51 5.38 6.01
CA LEU A 70 -11.16 4.63 4.94
C LEU A 70 -12.33 3.84 5.52
N HIS A 71 -13.40 3.76 4.74
CA HIS A 71 -14.64 3.08 5.10
C HIS A 71 -15.06 2.13 3.97
N GLY A 72 -15.83 1.10 4.30
CA GLY A 72 -16.38 0.15 3.32
C GLY A 72 -15.50 -1.06 3.01
N HIS A 73 -14.34 -1.19 3.66
CA HIS A 73 -13.42 -2.33 3.53
C HIS A 73 -12.90 -2.73 4.90
N THR A 74 -12.57 -4.01 5.08
CA THR A 74 -11.86 -4.45 6.29
C THR A 74 -10.38 -4.08 6.23
N PHE A 75 -9.73 -3.97 7.38
CA PHE A 75 -8.29 -3.76 7.44
C PHE A 75 -7.52 -4.83 6.66
N GLU A 76 -7.95 -6.09 6.78
CA GLU A 76 -7.32 -7.24 6.15
C GLU A 76 -7.44 -7.19 4.61
N ASP A 77 -8.61 -6.84 4.09
CA ASP A 77 -8.83 -6.72 2.64
C ASP A 77 -7.95 -5.62 2.03
N PHE A 78 -7.93 -4.45 2.67
CA PHE A 78 -7.14 -3.32 2.17
C PHE A 78 -5.62 -3.60 2.30
N LYS A 79 -5.20 -4.30 3.36
CA LYS A 79 -3.80 -4.74 3.50
C LYS A 79 -3.39 -5.74 2.43
N GLU A 80 -4.26 -6.68 2.05
CA GLU A 80 -3.99 -7.61 0.95
C GLU A 80 -3.92 -6.86 -0.39
N PHE A 81 -4.81 -5.90 -0.62
CA PHE A 81 -4.73 -5.03 -1.80
C PHE A 81 -3.40 -4.27 -1.89
N LEU A 82 -2.95 -3.64 -0.80
CA LEU A 82 -1.63 -2.99 -0.79
C LEU A 82 -0.49 -4.00 -0.94
N THR A 83 -0.58 -5.17 -0.34
CA THR A 83 0.39 -6.26 -0.54
C THR A 83 0.53 -6.62 -2.01
N PHE A 84 -0.58 -6.66 -2.74
CA PHE A 84 -0.59 -6.86 -4.19
C PHE A 84 0.09 -5.70 -4.93
N LEU A 85 -0.22 -4.44 -4.61
CA LEU A 85 0.42 -3.28 -5.27
C LEU A 85 1.94 -3.27 -5.07
N TYR A 86 2.44 -3.67 -3.90
CA TYR A 86 3.87 -3.69 -3.60
C TYR A 86 4.60 -4.90 -4.19
N SER A 87 4.00 -6.09 -4.11
CA SER A 87 4.67 -7.34 -4.49
C SER A 87 4.33 -7.83 -5.89
N GLY A 88 3.29 -7.27 -6.53
CA GLY A 88 2.70 -7.80 -7.76
C GLY A 88 2.02 -9.16 -7.58
N LYS A 89 1.88 -9.65 -6.34
CA LYS A 89 1.31 -10.96 -6.01
C LYS A 89 0.12 -10.77 -5.08
N CYS A 90 -0.99 -11.43 -5.39
CA CYS A 90 -2.18 -11.45 -4.56
C CYS A 90 -2.48 -12.89 -4.19
N SER A 91 -2.74 -13.17 -2.92
CA SER A 91 -3.22 -14.47 -2.47
C SER A 91 -4.74 -14.45 -2.51
N LEU A 92 -5.32 -14.63 -3.69
CA LEU A 92 -6.78 -14.72 -3.84
C LEU A 92 -7.26 -16.01 -3.15
N THR A 93 -8.00 -15.83 -2.05
CA THR A 93 -8.82 -16.86 -1.43
C THR A 93 -10.29 -16.65 -1.83
N ASP A 94 -11.13 -17.68 -1.79
CA ASP A 94 -12.55 -17.57 -2.21
C ASP A 94 -13.32 -16.46 -1.46
N ASN A 95 -12.90 -16.11 -0.24
CA ASN A 95 -13.46 -15.01 0.55
C ASN A 95 -13.03 -13.62 0.06
N SER A 96 -11.84 -13.49 -0.55
CA SER A 96 -11.28 -12.22 -1.03
C SER A 96 -11.81 -11.77 -2.40
N ILE A 97 -12.44 -12.67 -3.17
CA ILE A 97 -12.98 -12.38 -4.51
C ILE A 97 -14.18 -11.43 -4.43
N PHE A 98 -14.96 -11.48 -3.34
CA PHE A 98 -16.14 -10.63 -3.17
C PHE A 98 -15.83 -9.19 -2.72
N ALA A 99 -14.65 -8.95 -2.14
CA ALA A 99 -14.24 -7.63 -1.64
C ALA A 99 -13.63 -6.71 -2.73
N MET A 100 -13.34 -7.24 -3.92
CA MET A 100 -12.72 -6.53 -5.05
C MET A 100 -13.68 -6.22 -6.22
N ASN A 101 -15.00 -6.29 -6.00
CA ASN A 101 -15.96 -5.81 -7.00
C ASN A 101 -16.03 -4.29 -6.96
N ILE A 102 -15.22 -3.65 -7.81
CA ILE A 102 -15.32 -2.23 -8.20
C ILE A 102 -16.31 -2.11 -9.36
#